data_AF-A0A2N2HY47-F1
#
_entry.id   AF-A0A2N2HY47-F1
#
_cell.length_a   1.000
_cell.length_b   1.000
_cell.length_c   1.000
_cell.angle_alpha   90.00
_cell.angle_beta   90.00
_cell.angle_gamma   90.00
#
_symmetry.space_group_name_H-M   'P 1'
#
loop_
_entity.id
_entity.type
_entity.pdbx_description
1 polymer ?
#
loop_
_entity_poly.entity_id
_entity_poly.type
_entity_poly.pdbx_seq_one_letter_code
_entity_poly.pdbx_strand_id
1 'polypeptide(L)' 'MSYKMVIVAILALLALIFLAQNIEVVTVSFLFWEMSMSRSVLLFFSLLSGFIIGWFLHSFLSYRKNKNDLKSINH' A
#
# COMPACT_ATOMS: atom_id res chain seq x y z
N MET A 1 23.69 -23.75 16.33
CA MET A 1 22.96 -22.57 15.81
C MET A 1 21.79 -22.28 16.71
N SER A 2 21.64 -21.04 17.18
CA SER A 2 20.44 -20.64 17.92
C SER A 2 19.21 -20.78 17.03
N TYR A 3 18.14 -21.39 17.52
CA TYR A 3 16.83 -21.56 16.86
C TYR A 3 16.31 -20.28 16.20
N LYS A 4 16.66 -19.11 16.75
CA LYS A 4 16.40 -17.79 16.15
C LYS A 4 17.02 -17.61 14.75
N MET A 5 18.25 -18.07 14.54
CA MET A 5 18.92 -18.00 13.22
C MET A 5 18.28 -18.94 12.20
N VAL A 6 17.84 -20.11 12.64
CA VAL A 6 17.15 -21.08 11.78
C VAL A 6 15.81 -20.51 11.32
N ILE A 7 15.05 -19.89 12.22
CA ILE A 7 13.80 -19.19 11.90
C ILE A 7 14.05 -18.04 10.91
N VAL A 8 15.06 -17.21 11.15
CA VAL A 8 15.40 -16.10 10.25
C VAL A 8 15.82 -16.60 8.87
N ALA A 9 16.61 -17.69 8.79
CA ALA A 9 17.01 -18.29 7.52
C ALA A 9 15.82 -18.86 6.74
N ILE A 10 14.87 -19.52 7.43
CA ILE A 10 13.64 -20.04 6.84
C ILE A 10 12.77 -18.88 6.32
N LEU A 11 12.61 -17.81 7.10
CA LEU A 11 11.86 -16.63 6.67
C LEU A 11 12.50 -15.94 5.47
N ALA A 12 13.82 -15.82 5.44
CA ALA A 12 14.55 -15.26 4.31
C ALA A 12 14.38 -16.10 3.03
N LEU A 13 14.43 -17.43 3.16
CA LEU A 13 14.19 -18.34 2.05
C LEU A 13 12.76 -18.23 1.53
N LEU A 14 11.76 -18.16 2.42
CA LEU A 14 10.36 -17.96 2.05
C LEU A 14 10.13 -16.61 1.35
N ALA A 15 10.78 -15.55 1.81
CA ALA A 15 10.70 -14.24 1.16
C ALA A 15 11.30 -14.26 -0.26
N LEU A 16 12.42 -14.98 -0.46
CA LEU A 16 13.01 -15.18 -1.78
C LEU A 16 12.10 -15.98 -2.71
N ILE A 17 11.48 -17.06 -2.21
CA ILE A 17 10.51 -17.86 -2.98
C ILE A 17 9.29 -17.02 -3.34
N PHE A 18 8.76 -16.24 -2.39
CA PHE A 18 7.66 -15.32 -2.63
C PHE A 18 8.02 -14.31 -3.72
N LEU A 19 9.20 -13.70 -3.64
CA LEU A 19 9.65 -12.77 -4.66
C LEU A 19 9.77 -13.47 -6.02
N ALA A 20 10.43 -14.63 -6.08
CA ALA A 20 10.63 -15.37 -7.32
C ALA A 20 9.33 -15.86 -7.97
N GLN A 21 8.34 -16.30 -7.18
CA GLN A 21 7.01 -16.66 -7.68
C GLN A 21 6.23 -15.43 -8.17
N ASN A 22 6.48 -14.26 -7.58
CA ASN A 22 5.80 -13.03 -7.96
C ASN A 22 6.64 -12.11 -8.87
N ILE A 23 7.74 -12.62 -9.43
CA ILE A 23 8.59 -11.91 -10.41
C ILE A 23 7.87 -11.71 -11.74
N GLU A 24 6.73 -12.35 -11.98
CA GLU A 24 6.01 -12.21 -13.23
C GLU A 24 5.69 -10.73 -13.50
N VAL A 25 6.35 -10.23 -14.55
CA VAL A 25 6.28 -8.84 -14.98
C VAL A 25 4.95 -8.68 -15.69
N VAL A 26 4.10 -7.81 -15.12
CA VAL A 26 2.87 -7.40 -15.79
C VAL A 26 3.09 -6.05 -16.42
N THR A 27 2.74 -5.98 -17.69
CA THR A 27 2.69 -4.72 -18.44
C THR A 27 1.32 -4.10 -18.20
N VAL A 28 1.32 -2.90 -17.64
CA VAL A 28 0.13 -2.06 -17.51
C VAL A 28 0.18 -1.00 -18.60
N SER A 29 -0.79 -1.05 -19.51
CA SER A 29 -0.99 0.01 -20.51
C SER A 29 -2.10 0.94 -20.03
N PHE A 30 -1.76 2.20 -19.78
CA PHE A 30 -2.69 3.25 -19.36
C PHE A 30 -2.69 4.38 -20.38
N LEU A 31 -3.78 4.52 -21.14
CA LEU A 31 -3.95 5.48 -22.24
C LEU A 31 -2.82 5.38 -23.29
N PHE A 32 -1.76 6.17 -23.14
CA PHE A 32 -0.58 6.21 -24.02
C PHE A 32 0.71 5.76 -23.33
N TRP A 33 0.63 5.34 -22.06
CA TRP A 33 1.78 4.96 -21.26
C TRP A 33 1.79 3.47 -21.01
N GLU A 34 2.93 2.82 -21.26
CA GLU A 34 3.16 1.43 -20.92
C GLU A 34 4.23 1.34 -19.85
N MET A 35 3.93 0.62 -18.77
CA MET A 35 4.87 0.36 -17.70
C MET A 35 4.90 -1.14 -17.40
N SER A 36 6.09 -1.73 -17.43
CA SER A 36 6.33 -3.11 -17.05
C SER A 36 6.95 -3.15 -15.66
N MET A 37 6.26 -3.77 -14.70
CA MET A 37 6.74 -3.97 -13.33
C MET A 37 6.27 -5.32 -12.79
N SER A 38 6.90 -5.82 -11.73
CA SER A 38 6.41 -7.05 -11.09
C SER A 38 5.02 -6.85 -10.49
N ARG A 39 4.18 -7.88 -10.56
CA ARG A 39 2.81 -7.82 -10.01
C ARG A 39 2.77 -7.42 -8.54
N SER A 40 3.71 -7.88 -7.72
CA SER A 40 3.77 -7.51 -6.31
C SER A 40 3.99 -6.01 -6.12
N VAL A 41 4.85 -5.40 -6.92
CA VAL A 41 5.14 -3.95 -6.84
C VAL A 41 3.90 -3.17 -7.24
N LEU A 42 3.22 -3.59 -8.32
CA LEU A 42 1.94 -3.01 -8.75
C LEU A 42 0.88 -3.07 -7.64
N LEU A 43 0.67 -4.25 -7.04
CA LEU A 43 -0.31 -4.44 -5.96
C LEU A 43 0.03 -3.61 -4.72
N PHE A 44 1.31 -3.54 -4.36
CA PHE A 44 1.78 -2.74 -3.23
C PHE A 44 1.48 -1.25 -3.43
N PHE A 45 1.84 -0.68 -4.59
CA PHE A 45 1.57 0.73 -4.89
C PHE A 45 0.07 1.02 -5.03
N SER A 46 -0.71 0.11 -5.61
CA SER A 46 -2.17 0.21 -5.69
C SER A 46 -2.80 0.31 -4.30
N LEU A 47 -2.45 -0.61 -3.38
CA LEU A 47 -2.91 -0.57 -2.00
C LEU A 47 -2.44 0.68 -1.25
N LEU A 48 -1.17 1.05 -1.42
CA LEU A 48 -0.59 2.22 -0.76
C LEU A 48 -1.28 3.51 -1.19
N SER A 49 -1.52 3.68 -2.50
CA SER A 49 -2.23 4.84 -3.03
C SER A 49 -3.67 4.92 -2.53
N GLY A 50 -4.40 3.79 -2.53
CA GLY A 50 -5.75 3.72 -1.98
C GLY A 50 -5.79 4.06 -0.49
N PHE A 51 -4.84 3.56 0.29
CA PHE A 51 -4.72 3.87 1.72
C PHE A 51 -4.44 5.35 1.97
N ILE A 52 -3.49 5.95 1.24
CA ILE A 52 -3.16 7.37 1.34
C ILE A 52 -4.40 8.21 1.00
N ILE A 53 -5.06 7.94 -0.13
CA ILE A 53 -6.26 8.68 -0.56
C ILE A 53 -7.36 8.57 0.50
N GLY A 54 -7.62 7.36 1.01
CA GLY A 54 -8.62 7.14 2.05
C GLY A 54 -8.30 7.90 3.34
N TRP A 55 -7.04 7.89 3.77
CA TRP A 55 -6.60 8.62 4.95
C TRP A 55 -6.75 10.14 4.79
N PHE A 56 -6.30 10.70 3.67
CA PHE A 56 -6.43 12.12 3.38
C PHE A 56 -7.90 12.54 3.26
N LEU A 57 -8.74 11.74 2.61
CA LEU A 57 -10.18 12.00 2.49
C LEU A 57 -10.86 11.99 3.87
N HIS A 58 -10.58 10.99 4.70
CA HIS A 58 -11.11 10.91 6.06
C HIS A 58 -10.66 12.12 6.89
N SER A 59 -9.38 12.51 6.81
CA SER A 59 -8.86 13.70 7.49
C SER A 59 -9.56 14.98 7.02
N PHE A 60 -9.79 15.14 5.72
CA PHE A 60 -10.48 16.31 5.16
C PHE A 60 -11.96 16.38 5.57
N LEU A 61 -12.66 15.24 5.53
CA LEU A 61 -14.05 15.14 5.96
C LEU A 61 -14.19 15.41 7.47
N SER A 62 -13.29 14.87 8.28
CA SER A 62 -13.28 15.09 9.74
C SER A 62 -12.98 16.56 10.09
N TYR A 63 -12.04 17.19 9.38
CA TYR A 63 -11.77 18.63 9.52
C TYR A 63 -13.00 19.50 9.17
N ARG A 64 -13.73 19.14 8.11
CA ARG A 64 -14.95 19.85 7.71
C ARG A 64 -16.08 19.68 8.73
N LYS A 65 -16.22 18.49 9.34
CA LYS A 65 -17.20 18.23 10.41
C LYS A 65 -16.93 19.11 11.64
N ASN A 66 -15.69 19.15 12.11
CA ASN A 66 -15.29 20.00 13.25
C ASN A 66 -15.59 21.48 13.01
N LYS A 67 -15.37 21.99 11.79
CA LYS A 67 -15.68 23.38 11.43
C LYS A 67 -17.17 23.70 11.45
N ASN A 68 -18.03 22.74 11.10
CA ASN A 68 -19.47 22.92 11.11
C ASN A 68 -20.03 22.88 12.54
N ASP A 69 -19.52 21.99 13.39
CA ASP A 69 -19.91 21.87 14.81
C ASP A 69 -19.52 23.13 15.61
N LEU A 70 -18.36 23.74 15.32
CA LEU A 70 -17.95 25.02 15.92
C LEU A 70 -18.84 26.19 15.48
N LYS A 71 -19.48 26.10 14.32
CA LYS A 71 -20.36 27.16 13.80
C LYS A 71 -21.76 27.11 14.39
N SER A 72 -22.22 25.94 14.88
CA SER A 72 -23.54 25.79 15.51
C SER A 72 -23.57 26.14 17.00
N ILE A 73 -22.42 26.25 17.67
CA ILE A 73 -22.32 26.62 19.09
C ILE A 73 -22.27 28.16 19.27
N ASN A 74 -21.80 28.89 18.25
CA ASN A 74 -21.67 30.36 18.27
C ASN A 74 -22.91 31.11 17.75
N HIS A 75 -24.04 30.42 17.58
CA HIS A 75 -25.34 30.98 17.19
C HIS A 75 -26.41 30.46 18.15
#